data_AF-A0A952L1I7-F1
#
_entry.id   AF-A0A952L1I7-F1
#
_cell.length_a   1.000
_cell.length_b   1.000
_cell.length_c   1.000
_cell.angle_alpha   90.00
_cell.angle_beta   90.00
_cell.angle_gamma   90.00
#
_symmetry.space_group_name_H-M   'P 1'
#
loop_
_entity.id
_entity.type
_entity.pdbx_description
1 polymer ?
#
loop_
_entity_poly.entity_id
_entity_poly.type
_entity_poly.pdbx_seq_one_letter_code
_entity_poly.pdbx_strand_id
1 'polypeptide(L)' 'MKINPQKCVACGNCAYVCPMGAIYIDPELKRATINR' A
#
# COMPACT_ATOMS: atom_id res chain seq x y z
N MET A 1 -1.45 6.95 -8.69
CA MET A 1 -2.05 5.66 -8.29
C MET A 1 -2.87 5.87 -7.03
N LYS A 2 -4.10 5.37 -6.95
CA LYS A 2 -4.96 5.47 -5.77
C LYS A 2 -5.25 4.05 -5.26
N ILE A 3 -5.01 3.80 -3.98
CA ILE A 3 -5.30 2.53 -3.32
C ILE A 3 -6.70 2.62 -2.73
N ASN A 4 -7.59 1.69 -3.07
CA ASN A 4 -8.88 1.61 -2.42
C ASN A 4 -8.75 0.76 -1.15
N PRO A 5 -8.88 1.35 0.06
CA PRO A 5 -8.69 0.62 1.31
C PRO A 5 -9.75 -0.46 1.54
N GLN A 6 -10.94 -0.33 0.95
CA GLN A 6 -12.01 -1.32 1.06
C GLN A 6 -11.72 -2.58 0.24
N LYS A 7 -10.91 -2.47 -0.82
CA LYS A 7 -10.53 -3.59 -1.70
C LYS A 7 -9.11 -4.08 -1.46
N CYS A 8 -8.36 -3.41 -0.59
CA CYS A 8 -6.96 -3.77 -0.32
C CYS A 8 -6.92 -5.06 0.52
N VAL A 9 -6.20 -6.06 0.00
CA VAL A 9 -5.98 -7.36 0.67
C VAL A 9 -4.56 -7.49 1.22
N ALA A 10 -3.82 -6.38 1.33
CA ALA A 10 -2.45 -6.35 1.83
C ALA A 10 -1.44 -7.28 1.09
N CYS A 11 -1.62 -7.50 -0.22
CA CYS A 11 -0.73 -8.37 -1.00
C CYS A 11 0.69 -7.82 -1.22
N GLY A 12 0.92 -6.51 -1.05
CA GLY A 12 2.24 -5.90 -1.20
C GLY A 12 2.69 -5.59 -2.63
N ASN A 13 1.99 -6.05 -3.68
CA ASN A 13 2.40 -5.82 -5.08
C ASN A 13 2.58 -4.33 -5.43
N CYS A 14 1.73 -3.47 -4.87
CA CYS A 14 1.82 -2.02 -5.09
C CYS A 14 3.09 -1.41 -4.48
N ALA A 15 3.52 -1.91 -3.31
CA ALA A 15 4.78 -1.49 -2.69
C ALA A 15 5.97 -2.00 -3.50
N TYR A 16 5.93 -3.27 -3.95
CA TYR A 16 6.99 -3.88 -4.74
C TYR A 16 7.24 -3.17 -6.08
N VAL A 17 6.17 -2.81 -6.79
CA VAL A 17 6.28 -2.14 -8.10
C VAL A 17 6.59 -0.65 -7.98
N CYS A 18 6.45 -0.04 -6.79
CA CYS A 18 6.61 1.39 -6.64
C CYS A 18 8.10 1.77 -6.72
N PRO A 19 8.55 2.42 -7.82
CA PRO A 19 9.96 2.76 -7.98
C PRO A 19 10.43 3.85 -7.00
N MET A 20 9.48 4.64 -6.48
CA MET A 20 9.74 5.71 -5.52
C MET A 20 9.77 5.21 -4.07
N GLY A 21 9.35 3.97 -3.80
CA GLY A 21 9.21 3.47 -2.42
C GLY A 21 8.17 4.22 -1.57
N ALA A 22 7.25 4.96 -2.20
CA ALA A 22 6.27 5.80 -1.51
C ALA A 22 5.08 5.01 -0.90
N ILE A 23 5.00 3.71 -1.18
CA ILE A 23 3.89 2.84 -0.79
C ILE A 23 4.40 1.79 0.20
N TYR A 24 3.74 1.66 1.35
CA TYR A 24 4.06 0.69 2.38
C TYR A 24 2.79 0.04 2.95
N ILE A 25 2.93 -1.16 3.53
CA ILE A 25 1.83 -1.84 4.22
C ILE A 25 1.83 -1.38 5.68
N ASP A 26 0.76 -0.73 6.08
CA ASP A 26 0.51 -0.33 7.45
C ASP A 26 0.11 -1.57 8.29
N PRO A 27 0.86 -1.89 9.36
CA PRO A 27 0.62 -3.08 10.17
C PRO A 27 -0.63 -2.97 11.06
N GLU A 28 -1.06 -1.76 11.41
CA GLU A 28 -2.25 -1.52 12.24
C GLU A 28 -3.53 -1.65 11.40
N LEU A 29 -3.51 -1.05 10.20
CA LEU A 29 -4.65 -1.06 9.27
C LEU A 29 -4.69 -2.31 8.38
N LYS A 30 -3.61 -3.12 8.36
CA LYS A 30 -3.40 -4.27 7.47
C LYS A 30 -3.65 -3.92 5.99
N ARG A 31 -3.22 -2.74 5.54
CA ARG A 31 -3.50 -2.18 4.21
C ARG A 31 -2.34 -1.35 3.70
N ALA A 32 -2.29 -1.13 2.38
CA ALA A 32 -1.30 -0.25 1.78
C ALA A 32 -1.67 1.23 1.92
N THR A 33 -0.70 2.06 2.27
CA THR A 33 -0.80 3.53 2.41
C THR A 33 0.26 4.21 1.54
N ILE A 34 0.05 5.49 1.21
CA ILE A 34 0.92 6.28 0.32
C ILE A 34 1.37 7.53 1.08
N ASN A 35 2.68 7.74 1.26
CA ASN A 35 3.30 8.87 1.98
C ASN A 35 2.67 9.17 3.36
N ARG A 36 3.42 8.90 4.44
CA ARG A 36 2.98 9.33 5.78
C ARG A 36 2.99 10.85 5.90
#